data_AF-A0A653C812-F1
#
_entry.id   AF-A0A653C812-F1
#
_cell.length_a   1.000
_cell.length_b   1.000
_cell.length_c   1.000
_cell.angle_alpha   90.00
_cell.angle_beta   90.00
_cell.angle_gamma   90.00
#
_symmetry.space_group_name_H-M   'P 1'
#
loop_
_entity.id
_entity.type
_entity.pdbx_description
1 polymer ?
#
loop_
_entity_poly.entity_id
_entity_poly.type
_entity_poly.pdbx_seq_one_letter_code
_entity_poly.pdbx_strand_id
1 'polypeptide(L)'
;MGSQDTSTAEITEPLKDEDSRNATAVVSSAPNTKASTVTPDIQQIVHDCTKKSNSFVENKYKITITSERLLQLRRLVECATKDHKVFTIRAGVWPVIRRELIRRGWLEKVEQNSKQKPTNMEDVTSNLPAKQDWESHQSYTEKCEKMVISRMLQSYDCDFYWSMRKEPVDLQHRANAFKLMNRFSRSLFASKEGLALLLQQHYWFTENGVASINYPRVYVLGFPDHYNMFVDDFRITACMGFLKCFAERYETGDKYDIKSPDGKVPYAALQFAMDRCNDYIAAQKHLDLDKDFVRIWDHEWEQFLTNYYTIVHEKGLFCDFSEPLKTAYATVRSTLKDMQRFWPQYNIDGMKNIWILKPGNKCRGRGIQLVKNVADVEKVMGLKLKYVVQKYIGND
;
A
#
# COMPACT_ATOMS: atom_id res chain seq x y z
N MET A 1 -41.92 -30.76 -37.60
CA MET A 1 -42.81 -29.66 -38.05
C MET A 1 -42.46 -28.46 -37.18
N GLY A 2 -41.91 -27.35 -37.63
CA GLY A 2 -41.32 -26.97 -38.90
C GLY A 2 -40.31 -25.87 -38.57
N SER A 3 -39.18 -25.89 -39.25
CA SER A 3 -38.18 -24.81 -39.26
C SER A 3 -38.76 -23.61 -40.00
N GLN A 4 -38.46 -22.39 -39.56
CA GLN A 4 -38.07 -21.31 -40.47
C GLN A 4 -37.44 -20.13 -39.70
N ASP A 5 -36.22 -19.83 -40.14
CA ASP A 5 -35.42 -18.64 -39.90
C ASP A 5 -36.03 -17.36 -40.50
N THR A 6 -35.32 -16.25 -40.25
CA THR A 6 -35.45 -14.85 -40.74
C THR A 6 -36.19 -13.96 -39.74
N SER A 7 -35.68 -12.81 -39.28
CA SER A 7 -34.82 -11.83 -39.92
C SER A 7 -34.17 -10.94 -38.85
N THR A 8 -32.86 -10.76 -38.98
CA THR A 8 -32.04 -9.60 -38.59
C THR A 8 -32.76 -8.27 -38.41
N ALA A 9 -32.45 -7.57 -37.32
CA ALA A 9 -32.47 -6.10 -37.25
C ALA A 9 -31.46 -5.63 -36.18
N GLU A 10 -30.20 -5.52 -36.60
CA GLU A 10 -29.23 -4.64 -35.94
C GLU A 10 -29.77 -3.20 -36.04
N ILE A 11 -29.91 -2.53 -34.91
CA ILE A 11 -30.04 -1.07 -34.88
C ILE A 11 -28.64 -0.53 -34.63
N THR A 12 -27.89 -0.41 -35.71
CA THR A 12 -26.67 0.41 -35.84
C THR A 12 -27.11 1.84 -36.15
N GLU A 13 -27.08 2.72 -35.16
CA GLU A 13 -27.03 4.17 -35.41
C GLU A 13 -25.57 4.65 -35.39
N PRO A 14 -25.12 5.40 -36.42
CA PRO A 14 -23.72 5.78 -36.57
C PRO A 14 -23.41 7.05 -35.75
N LEU A 15 -22.55 6.91 -34.75
CA LEU A 15 -21.84 8.07 -34.20
C LEU A 15 -20.77 8.47 -35.22
N LYS A 16 -21.04 9.57 -35.94
CA LYS A 16 -20.09 10.20 -36.85
C LYS A 16 -18.93 10.78 -36.04
N ASP A 17 -17.75 10.21 -36.24
CA ASP A 17 -16.46 10.84 -35.96
C ASP A 17 -16.20 11.93 -37.01
N GLU A 18 -16.39 13.18 -36.62
CA GLU A 18 -15.66 14.33 -37.19
C GLU A 18 -15.31 15.27 -36.03
N ASP A 19 -14.05 15.23 -35.60
CA ASP A 19 -13.16 16.40 -35.63
C ASP A 19 -11.90 16.16 -34.77
N SER A 20 -10.87 15.64 -35.44
CA SER A 20 -9.50 15.94 -35.02
C SER A 20 -9.17 17.36 -35.48
N ARG A 21 -8.92 18.30 -34.55
CA ARG A 21 -7.84 19.31 -34.57
C ARG A 21 -8.11 20.46 -33.57
N ASN A 22 -7.02 20.87 -32.93
CA ASN A 22 -6.78 22.19 -32.31
C ASN A 22 -7.44 22.51 -30.96
N ALA A 23 -6.89 21.93 -29.88
CA ALA A 23 -6.99 22.51 -28.54
C ALA A 23 -5.95 23.62 -28.37
N THR A 24 -6.36 24.88 -28.55
CA THR A 24 -5.62 26.04 -28.03
C THR A 24 -6.57 27.11 -27.49
N ALA A 25 -6.30 27.51 -26.25
CA ALA A 25 -6.60 28.80 -25.62
C ALA A 25 -8.08 29.25 -25.48
N VAL A 26 -8.64 29.10 -24.27
CA VAL A 26 -9.42 30.17 -23.61
C VAL A 26 -9.27 30.02 -22.08
N VAL A 27 -8.40 30.81 -21.46
CA VAL A 27 -8.42 31.04 -20.00
C VAL A 27 -9.23 32.30 -19.77
N SER A 28 -10.44 32.14 -19.22
CA SER A 28 -11.28 33.25 -18.76
C SER A 28 -10.69 33.85 -17.49
N SER A 29 -10.55 35.17 -17.50
CA SER A 29 -10.02 36.02 -16.43
C SER A 29 -10.96 36.14 -15.22
N ALA A 30 -10.36 36.38 -14.05
CA ALA A 30 -11.01 36.77 -12.79
C ALA A 30 -10.33 38.06 -12.23
N PRO A 31 -10.96 38.81 -11.30
CA PRO A 31 -11.10 40.26 -11.39
C PRO A 31 -9.92 41.11 -10.90
N ASN A 32 -9.93 42.33 -11.42
CA ASN A 32 -8.96 43.42 -11.26
C ASN A 32 -9.12 44.11 -9.89
N THR A 33 -8.15 44.01 -8.99
CA THR A 33 -8.05 44.86 -7.78
C THR A 33 -7.06 46.00 -8.01
N LYS A 34 -7.54 47.22 -7.73
CA LYS A 34 -6.96 48.53 -8.05
C LYS A 34 -5.50 48.70 -7.59
N ALA A 35 -4.69 49.28 -8.47
CA ALA A 35 -3.38 49.82 -8.15
C ALA A 35 -3.53 51.08 -7.28
N SER A 36 -2.84 51.12 -6.13
CA SER A 36 -2.64 52.36 -5.36
C SER A 36 -1.30 52.98 -5.74
N THR A 37 -1.37 54.21 -6.23
CA THR A 37 -0.25 55.13 -6.50
C THR A 37 0.44 55.59 -5.21
N VAL A 38 1.78 55.72 -5.28
CA VAL A 38 2.71 56.14 -4.23
C VAL A 38 2.49 57.62 -3.88
N THR A 39 2.29 57.93 -2.59
CA THR A 39 2.15 59.30 -2.05
C THR A 39 3.49 59.94 -1.67
N PRO A 40 3.57 61.30 -1.59
CA PRO A 40 4.79 62.07 -1.32
C PRO A 40 5.51 61.73 0.00
N ASP A 41 4.80 61.14 0.96
CA ASP A 41 5.35 60.72 2.26
C ASP A 41 6.46 59.67 2.13
N ILE A 42 6.43 58.86 1.06
CA ILE A 42 7.44 57.82 0.79
C ILE A 42 8.79 58.44 0.37
N GLN A 43 8.80 59.63 -0.25
CA GLN A 43 10.05 60.30 -0.64
C GLN A 43 10.74 60.97 0.57
N GLN A 44 9.97 61.46 1.54
CA GLN A 44 10.49 62.05 2.77
C GLN A 44 11.19 60.99 3.66
N ILE A 45 10.61 59.78 3.73
CA ILE A 45 11.15 58.63 4.50
C ILE A 45 12.52 58.16 3.95
N VAL A 46 12.71 58.20 2.63
CA VAL A 46 13.99 57.84 1.98
C VAL A 46 15.11 58.82 2.34
N HIS A 47 14.79 60.10 2.49
CA HIS A 47 15.77 61.12 2.86
C HIS A 47 16.20 61.00 4.34
N ASP A 48 15.31 60.62 5.24
CA ASP A 48 15.63 60.48 6.67
C ASP A 48 16.41 59.19 6.99
N CYS A 49 16.28 58.14 6.18
CA CYS A 49 17.07 56.92 6.31
C CYS A 49 18.57 57.10 5.98
N THR A 50 18.96 58.13 5.23
CA THR A 50 20.38 58.35 4.86
C THR A 50 21.19 59.10 5.93
N LYS A 51 20.55 59.72 6.93
CA LYS A 51 21.25 60.51 7.97
C LYS A 51 21.59 59.77 9.28
N LYS A 52 21.14 58.52 9.46
CA LYS A 52 21.35 57.76 10.73
C LYS A 52 22.27 56.55 10.60
N SER A 53 23.44 56.72 9.98
CA SER A 53 24.49 55.69 10.04
C SER A 53 25.88 56.29 10.26
N ASN A 54 26.08 56.90 11.43
CA ASN A 54 27.40 57.21 11.97
C ASN A 54 27.57 56.58 13.37
N SER A 55 27.37 55.26 13.47
CA SER A 55 27.88 54.49 14.62
C SER A 55 28.88 53.46 14.12
N PHE A 56 30.14 53.82 14.24
CA PHE A 56 31.31 52.98 14.06
C PHE A 56 31.28 51.83 15.08
N VAL A 57 30.97 50.62 14.63
CA VAL A 57 31.30 49.36 15.32
C VAL A 57 31.82 48.40 14.26
N GLU A 58 33.12 48.11 14.33
CA GLU A 58 33.79 47.08 13.54
C GLU A 58 33.02 45.75 13.63
N ASN A 59 32.48 45.29 12.50
CA ASN A 59 31.95 43.93 12.37
C ASN A 59 32.55 43.31 11.11
N LYS A 60 33.76 42.76 11.25
CA LYS A 60 34.60 42.18 10.19
C LYS A 60 33.96 41.00 9.42
N TYR A 61 32.73 40.58 9.74
CA TYR A 61 32.12 39.37 9.16
C TYR A 61 30.61 39.48 8.87
N LYS A 62 30.03 40.67 8.79
CA LYS A 62 28.65 40.83 8.29
C LYS A 62 28.66 41.02 6.78
N ILE A 63 28.13 40.06 6.02
CA ILE A 63 27.72 40.33 4.64
C ILE A 63 26.63 41.39 4.71
N THR A 64 26.88 42.53 4.06
CA THR A 64 25.84 43.51 3.76
C THR A 64 25.28 43.15 2.41
N ILE A 65 24.06 42.59 2.36
CA ILE A 65 23.37 42.37 1.09
C ILE A 65 23.17 43.75 0.45
N THR A 66 23.77 43.97 -0.71
CA THR A 66 23.71 45.28 -1.38
C THR A 66 22.27 45.61 -1.77
N SER A 67 21.93 46.90 -1.84
CA SER A 67 20.60 47.34 -2.26
C SER A 67 20.23 46.82 -3.65
N GLU A 68 21.20 46.73 -4.55
CA GLU A 68 21.03 46.14 -5.88
C GLU A 68 20.70 44.64 -5.80
N ARG A 69 21.44 43.87 -5.00
CA ARG A 69 21.17 42.44 -4.83
C ARG A 69 19.81 42.20 -4.19
N LEU A 70 19.42 43.03 -3.22
CA LEU A 70 18.11 42.96 -2.59
C LEU A 70 16.98 43.19 -3.63
N LEU A 71 17.15 44.12 -4.56
CA LEU A 71 16.20 44.35 -5.65
C LEU A 71 16.10 43.13 -6.58
N GLN A 72 17.23 42.48 -6.90
CA GLN A 72 17.25 41.24 -7.69
C GLN A 72 16.51 40.12 -6.98
N LEU A 73 16.73 39.92 -5.67
CA LEU A 73 16.02 38.91 -4.88
C LEU A 73 14.51 39.17 -4.84
N ARG A 74 14.07 40.44 -4.73
CA ARG A 74 12.63 40.79 -4.81
C ARG A 74 12.03 40.41 -6.16
N ARG A 75 12.72 40.72 -7.27
CA ARG A 75 12.28 40.31 -8.61
C ARG A 75 12.19 38.79 -8.76
N LEU A 76 13.14 38.04 -8.21
CA LEU A 76 13.07 36.58 -8.21
C LEU A 76 11.84 36.07 -7.46
N VAL A 77 11.53 36.66 -6.29
CA VAL A 77 10.34 36.31 -5.51
C VAL A 77 9.07 36.62 -6.28
N GLU A 78 8.95 37.81 -6.89
CA GLU A 78 7.81 38.22 -7.71
C GLU A 78 7.61 37.30 -8.93
N CYS A 79 8.68 36.95 -9.64
CA CYS A 79 8.60 36.01 -10.74
C CYS A 79 8.18 34.62 -10.27
N ALA A 80 8.76 34.11 -9.17
CA ALA A 80 8.43 32.80 -8.66
C ALA A 80 7.00 32.69 -8.13
N THR A 81 6.47 33.74 -7.49
CA THR A 81 5.07 33.76 -7.02
C THR A 81 4.10 33.87 -8.18
N LYS A 82 4.43 34.66 -9.21
CA LYS A 82 3.62 34.75 -10.45
C LYS A 82 3.63 33.44 -11.24
N ASP A 83 4.76 32.74 -11.27
CA ASP A 83 4.94 31.48 -11.99
C ASP A 83 4.46 30.24 -11.20
N HIS A 84 3.96 30.40 -9.97
CA HIS A 84 3.60 29.30 -9.07
C HIS A 84 4.77 28.33 -8.80
N LYS A 85 5.95 28.88 -8.50
CA LYS A 85 7.22 28.16 -8.26
C LYS A 85 7.75 28.34 -6.84
N VAL A 86 6.87 28.36 -5.84
CA VAL A 86 7.25 28.37 -4.43
C VAL A 86 7.09 26.97 -3.85
N PHE A 87 8.11 26.45 -3.15
CA PHE A 87 8.02 25.16 -2.49
C PHE A 87 8.44 25.19 -1.02
N THR A 88 7.92 24.22 -0.27
CA THR A 88 8.28 23.98 1.12
C THR A 88 8.56 22.50 1.33
N ILE A 89 9.69 22.18 1.95
CA ILE A 89 10.01 20.81 2.39
C ILE A 89 9.95 20.78 3.92
N ARG A 90 8.94 20.11 4.46
CA ARG A 90 8.74 19.94 5.89
C ARG A 90 9.34 18.62 6.38
N ALA A 91 10.14 18.73 7.44
CA ALA A 91 10.82 17.64 8.15
C ALA A 91 11.85 16.83 7.31
N GLY A 92 13.08 16.75 7.84
CA GLY A 92 14.17 15.96 7.26
C GLY A 92 15.03 16.71 6.24
N VAL A 93 16.19 16.12 5.94
CA VAL A 93 17.15 16.67 4.97
C VAL A 93 16.92 15.97 3.64
N TRP A 94 16.30 16.68 2.70
CA TRP A 94 16.05 16.20 1.32
C TRP A 94 16.87 17.02 0.31
N PRO A 95 18.20 16.84 0.27
CA PRO A 95 19.09 17.72 -0.50
C PRO A 95 18.87 17.55 -2.01
N VAL A 96 18.54 16.34 -2.47
CA VAL A 96 18.31 16.05 -3.88
C VAL A 96 17.06 16.76 -4.40
N ILE A 97 15.91 16.58 -3.72
CA ILE A 97 14.66 17.24 -4.11
C ILE A 97 14.82 18.76 -4.12
N ARG A 98 15.43 19.31 -3.06
CA ARG A 98 15.71 20.74 -2.94
C ARG A 98 16.57 21.26 -4.08
N ARG A 99 17.71 20.61 -4.36
CA ARG A 99 18.63 20.98 -5.44
C ARG A 99 17.92 20.95 -6.79
N GLU A 100 17.14 19.91 -7.05
CA GLU A 100 16.43 19.75 -8.32
C GLU A 100 15.33 20.78 -8.53
N LEU A 101 14.60 21.17 -7.49
CA LEU A 101 13.61 22.25 -7.55
C LEU A 101 14.29 23.61 -7.79
N ILE A 102 15.35 23.91 -7.04
CA ILE A 102 16.13 25.16 -7.20
C ILE A 102 16.71 25.25 -8.63
N ARG A 103 17.25 24.15 -9.16
CA ARG A 103 17.76 24.09 -10.55
C ARG A 103 16.69 24.40 -11.60
N ARG A 104 15.42 24.15 -11.29
CA ARG A 104 14.25 24.44 -12.14
C ARG A 104 13.68 25.84 -11.89
N GLY A 105 14.35 26.69 -11.11
CA GLY A 105 13.92 28.05 -10.79
C GLY A 105 12.88 28.14 -9.68
N TRP A 106 12.69 27.09 -8.87
CA TRP A 106 11.80 27.14 -7.73
C TRP A 106 12.47 27.77 -6.50
N LEU A 107 11.71 28.56 -5.74
CA LEU A 107 12.19 29.18 -4.51
C LEU A 107 11.67 28.46 -3.28
N GLU A 108 12.58 28.21 -2.34
CA GLU A 108 12.23 27.52 -1.09
C GLU A 108 11.72 28.52 -0.05
N LYS A 109 10.48 28.34 0.39
CA LYS A 109 9.96 28.90 1.64
C LYS A 109 10.30 27.94 2.78
N VAL A 110 11.26 28.33 3.62
CA VAL A 110 11.71 27.57 4.78
C VAL A 110 10.75 27.82 5.95
N GLU A 111 10.09 26.76 6.42
CA GLU A 111 9.32 26.83 7.67
C GLU A 111 10.29 26.96 8.85
N GLN A 112 10.17 28.05 9.60
CA GLN A 112 10.93 28.23 10.85
C GLN A 112 10.23 27.46 11.98
N ASN A 113 10.99 26.65 12.72
CA ASN A 113 10.50 26.07 13.98
C ASN A 113 10.10 27.22 14.92
N SER A 114 8.87 27.18 15.44
CA SER A 114 8.08 28.29 16.01
C SER A 114 8.60 28.98 17.28
N LYS A 115 9.91 29.04 17.53
CA LYS A 115 10.46 29.72 18.73
C LYS A 115 10.90 31.16 18.49
N GLN A 116 10.96 31.63 17.25
CA GLN A 116 11.31 33.02 16.94
C GLN A 116 10.40 33.52 15.81
N LYS A 117 9.27 34.15 16.16
CA LYS A 117 8.56 34.98 15.18
C LYS A 117 9.40 36.26 15.00
N PRO A 118 9.79 36.62 13.77
CA PRO A 118 10.45 37.90 13.54
C PRO A 118 9.50 39.02 13.96
N THR A 119 9.96 39.87 14.88
CA THR A 119 9.20 40.99 15.47
C THR A 119 9.02 42.18 14.53
N ASN A 120 9.71 42.18 13.38
CA ASN A 120 9.54 43.18 12.30
C ASN A 120 9.63 42.49 10.93
N MET A 121 8.54 42.51 10.15
CA MET A 121 8.52 42.01 8.76
C MET A 121 9.23 42.95 7.77
N GLU A 122 9.49 44.20 8.17
CA GLU A 122 10.01 45.24 7.26
C GLU A 122 11.51 45.10 6.98
N ASP A 123 12.29 44.59 7.93
CA ASP A 123 13.73 44.36 7.75
C ASP A 123 14.03 42.87 7.50
N VAL A 124 13.90 42.47 6.24
CA VAL A 124 14.23 41.11 5.76
C VAL A 124 15.72 40.78 5.86
N THR A 125 16.60 41.77 6.07
CA THR A 125 18.06 41.63 6.19
C THR A 125 18.56 41.62 7.64
N SER A 126 17.70 41.88 8.61
CA SER A 126 18.02 41.78 10.04
C SER A 126 18.34 40.33 10.45
N ASN A 127 19.19 40.12 11.47
CA ASN A 127 19.40 38.78 12.06
C ASN A 127 19.77 37.69 11.02
N LEU A 128 20.65 38.01 10.06
CA LEU A 128 21.20 37.00 9.16
C LEU A 128 22.15 36.06 9.93
N PRO A 129 22.29 34.80 9.49
CA PRO A 129 23.20 33.86 10.13
C PRO A 129 24.62 34.42 10.25
N ALA A 130 25.33 34.08 11.32
CA ALA A 130 26.76 34.37 11.43
C ALA A 130 27.56 33.40 10.55
N LYS A 131 28.58 33.92 9.86
CA LYS A 131 29.52 33.12 9.07
C LYS A 131 30.27 32.16 9.99
N GLN A 132 30.32 30.89 9.62
CA GLN A 132 31.13 29.87 10.29
C GLN A 132 32.55 29.83 9.69
N ASP A 133 33.56 29.47 10.50
CA ASP A 133 34.96 29.50 10.05
C ASP A 133 35.26 28.48 8.93
N TRP A 134 34.51 27.38 8.89
CA TRP A 134 34.65 26.32 7.89
C TRP A 134 33.81 26.53 6.61
N GLU A 135 33.00 27.60 6.51
CA GLU A 135 32.16 27.84 5.32
C GLU A 135 32.79 28.86 4.35
N SER A 136 32.72 28.55 3.06
CA SER A 136 33.20 29.46 2.00
C SER A 136 32.36 30.74 1.95
N HIS A 137 32.92 31.83 1.42
CA HIS A 137 32.19 33.09 1.27
C HIS A 137 30.95 32.94 0.38
N GLN A 138 31.04 32.12 -0.67
CA GLN A 138 29.91 31.81 -1.55
C GLN A 138 28.80 31.06 -0.81
N SER A 139 29.13 29.99 -0.08
CA SER A 139 28.16 29.22 0.71
C SER A 139 27.47 30.08 1.77
N TYR A 140 28.23 30.99 2.41
CA TYR A 140 27.67 31.93 3.37
C TYR A 140 26.70 32.92 2.71
N THR A 141 27.05 33.45 1.53
CA THR A 141 26.20 34.36 0.75
C THR A 141 24.89 33.67 0.35
N GLU A 142 24.96 32.48 -0.23
CA GLU A 142 23.78 31.69 -0.64
C GLU A 142 22.86 31.40 0.55
N LYS A 143 23.43 31.10 1.72
CA LYS A 143 22.69 30.88 2.97
C LYS A 143 21.95 32.14 3.44
N CYS A 144 22.59 33.30 3.37
CA CYS A 144 21.98 34.59 3.69
C CYS A 144 20.86 34.95 2.70
N GLU A 145 21.11 34.82 1.40
CA GLU A 145 20.11 35.08 0.35
C GLU A 145 18.89 34.17 0.48
N LYS A 146 19.12 32.89 0.74
CA LYS A 146 18.04 31.93 1.01
C LYS A 146 17.17 32.34 2.18
N MET A 147 17.77 32.85 3.26
CA MET A 147 17.02 33.35 4.42
C MET A 147 16.19 34.58 4.06
N VAL A 148 16.75 35.52 3.29
CA VAL A 148 16.04 36.72 2.83
C VAL A 148 14.87 36.35 1.93
N ILE A 149 15.08 35.50 0.92
CA ILE A 149 14.03 34.98 0.03
C ILE A 149 12.92 34.32 0.87
N SER A 150 13.29 33.44 1.80
CA SER A 150 12.31 32.77 2.65
C SER A 150 11.50 33.73 3.52
N ARG A 151 12.08 34.86 3.95
CA ARG A 151 11.36 35.92 4.68
C ARG A 151 10.41 36.69 3.78
N MET A 152 10.85 37.03 2.57
CA MET A 152 9.99 37.66 1.55
C MET A 152 8.80 36.78 1.17
N LEU A 153 8.97 35.45 1.21
CA LEU A 153 7.93 34.46 0.94
C LEU A 153 7.00 34.18 2.14
N GLN A 154 7.16 34.83 3.31
CA GLN A 154 6.34 34.52 4.49
C GLN A 154 4.85 34.75 4.28
N SER A 155 4.49 35.84 3.59
CA SER A 155 3.10 36.20 3.26
C SER A 155 2.49 35.38 2.11
N TYR A 156 3.31 34.67 1.35
CA TYR A 156 2.87 33.87 0.20
C TYR A 156 2.65 32.41 0.61
N ASP A 157 1.64 31.76 0.04
CA ASP A 157 1.50 30.31 0.18
C ASP A 157 2.55 29.57 -0.67
N CYS A 158 2.81 28.29 -0.38
CA CYS A 158 3.63 27.47 -1.26
C CYS A 158 2.77 26.82 -2.36
N ASP A 159 3.34 26.58 -3.52
CA ASP A 159 2.70 25.86 -4.63
C ASP A 159 3.02 24.36 -4.57
N PHE A 160 4.19 23.99 -4.03
CA PHE A 160 4.58 22.60 -3.79
C PHE A 160 4.94 22.34 -2.32
N TYR A 161 4.21 21.44 -1.68
CA TYR A 161 4.44 21.04 -0.30
C TYR A 161 4.91 19.58 -0.24
N TRP A 162 6.12 19.39 0.29
CA TRP A 162 6.71 18.08 0.52
C TRP A 162 6.78 17.76 2.01
N SER A 163 6.13 16.69 2.44
CA SER A 163 6.23 16.18 3.82
C SER A 163 6.33 14.66 3.85
N MET A 164 7.05 14.14 4.84
CA MET A 164 7.24 12.70 5.06
C MET A 164 6.40 12.13 6.19
N ARG A 165 5.85 13.01 7.05
CA ARG A 165 5.05 12.63 8.21
C ARG A 165 3.66 13.24 8.10
N LYS A 166 2.68 12.57 8.68
CA LYS A 166 1.33 13.12 8.78
C LYS A 166 1.39 14.30 9.74
N GLU A 167 1.14 15.49 9.22
CA GLU A 167 1.10 16.71 10.00
C GLU A 167 -0.34 17.23 10.04
N PRO A 168 -0.79 17.85 11.15
CA PRO A 168 -2.11 18.46 11.21
C PRO A 168 -2.36 19.49 10.09
N VAL A 169 -1.29 20.19 9.68
CA VAL A 169 -1.34 21.19 8.59
C VAL A 169 -1.58 20.57 7.21
N ASP A 170 -1.38 19.26 7.03
CA ASP A 170 -1.58 18.60 5.72
C ASP A 170 -3.01 18.83 5.20
N LEU A 171 -4.00 18.93 6.10
CA LEU A 171 -5.40 19.22 5.72
C LEU A 171 -5.56 20.63 5.14
N GLN A 172 -4.87 21.62 5.72
CA GLN A 172 -4.89 22.99 5.23
C GLN A 172 -4.22 23.10 3.86
N HIS A 173 -3.11 22.39 3.66
CA HIS A 173 -2.47 22.33 2.34
C HIS A 173 -3.37 21.66 1.28
N ARG A 174 -4.15 20.64 1.65
CA ARG A 174 -5.09 19.96 0.74
C ARG A 174 -6.29 20.79 0.32
N ALA A 175 -6.66 21.82 1.09
CA ALA A 175 -7.81 22.67 0.76
C ALA A 175 -7.60 23.46 -0.54
N ASN A 176 -6.33 23.69 -0.92
CA ASN A 176 -5.99 24.35 -2.17
C ASN A 176 -5.76 23.30 -3.28
N ALA A 177 -6.70 23.23 -4.24
CA ALA A 177 -6.64 22.28 -5.35
C ALA A 177 -5.47 22.51 -6.33
N PHE A 178 -4.91 23.72 -6.36
CA PHE A 178 -3.77 24.06 -7.22
C PHE A 178 -2.42 23.77 -6.55
N LYS A 179 -2.41 23.46 -5.25
CA LYS A 179 -1.20 23.12 -4.51
C LYS A 179 -0.82 21.65 -4.75
N LEU A 180 0.40 21.43 -5.19
CA LEU A 180 0.98 20.12 -5.35
C LEU A 180 1.46 19.56 -4.01
N MET A 181 1.15 18.29 -3.73
CA MET A 181 1.57 17.59 -2.51
C MET A 181 2.12 16.20 -2.84
N ASN A 182 3.20 15.80 -2.18
CA ASN A 182 3.84 14.48 -2.39
C ASN A 182 3.09 13.29 -1.74
N ARG A 183 1.90 13.53 -1.17
CA ARG A 183 1.16 12.53 -0.40
C ARG A 183 -0.32 12.60 -0.67
N PHE A 184 -0.92 11.45 -0.92
CA PHE A 184 -2.38 11.29 -0.94
C PHE A 184 -2.95 11.12 0.48
N SER A 185 -4.28 11.21 0.57
CA SER A 185 -5.03 10.82 1.76
C SER A 185 -4.74 9.36 2.14
N ARG A 186 -5.01 8.99 3.40
CA ARG A 186 -4.75 7.63 3.88
C ARG A 186 -5.49 6.62 2.99
N SER A 187 -4.75 5.66 2.45
CA SER A 187 -5.32 4.53 1.73
C SER A 187 -5.33 3.26 2.58
N LEU A 188 -6.32 2.40 2.35
CA LEU A 188 -6.49 1.12 3.04
C LEU A 188 -5.40 0.10 2.63
N PHE A 189 -4.95 0.13 1.38
CA PHE A 189 -3.95 -0.82 0.84
C PHE A 189 -2.59 -0.73 1.54
N ALA A 190 -2.30 0.37 2.24
CA ALA A 190 -1.04 0.58 2.96
C ALA A 190 -0.98 -0.13 4.33
N SER A 191 -2.02 -0.89 4.69
CA SER A 191 -2.07 -1.72 5.90
C SER A 191 -2.41 -3.17 5.53
N LYS A 192 -1.99 -4.14 6.33
CA LYS A 192 -2.28 -5.56 6.02
C LYS A 192 -3.77 -5.86 6.16
N GLU A 193 -4.39 -5.30 7.21
CA GLU A 193 -5.83 -5.39 7.46
C GLU A 193 -6.63 -4.72 6.34
N GLY A 194 -6.32 -3.46 6.02
CA GLY A 194 -7.02 -2.74 4.95
C GLY A 194 -6.81 -3.34 3.57
N LEU A 195 -5.61 -3.84 3.26
CA LEU A 195 -5.36 -4.57 2.01
C LEU A 195 -6.17 -5.87 1.96
N ALA A 196 -6.21 -6.65 3.03
CA ALA A 196 -7.01 -7.87 3.09
C ALA A 196 -8.50 -7.61 2.89
N LEU A 197 -9.05 -6.54 3.49
CA LEU A 197 -10.45 -6.13 3.28
C LEU A 197 -10.73 -5.72 1.83
N LEU A 198 -9.82 -4.96 1.21
CA LEU A 198 -9.96 -4.60 -0.21
C LEU A 198 -9.91 -5.84 -1.11
N LEU A 199 -9.02 -6.79 -0.80
CA LEU A 199 -8.90 -8.03 -1.54
C LEU A 199 -10.17 -8.87 -1.43
N GLN A 200 -10.86 -8.92 -0.29
CA GLN A 200 -12.13 -9.65 -0.20
C GLN A 200 -13.23 -9.13 -1.13
N GLN A 201 -13.17 -7.87 -1.52
CA GLN A 201 -14.11 -7.23 -2.44
C GLN A 201 -13.56 -7.17 -3.88
N HIS A 202 -12.46 -7.87 -4.18
CA HIS A 202 -11.81 -7.76 -5.49
C HIS A 202 -12.73 -8.16 -6.64
N TYR A 203 -13.70 -9.05 -6.40
CA TYR A 203 -14.62 -9.55 -7.42
C TYR A 203 -15.51 -8.45 -8.03
N TRP A 204 -15.74 -7.33 -7.32
CA TRP A 204 -16.42 -6.16 -7.89
C TRP A 204 -15.58 -5.39 -8.91
N PHE A 205 -14.25 -5.61 -8.91
CA PHE A 205 -13.29 -4.86 -9.70
C PHE A 205 -12.40 -5.76 -10.58
N THR A 206 -12.73 -7.05 -10.67
CA THR A 206 -12.00 -8.04 -11.46
C THR A 206 -12.79 -8.34 -12.71
N GLU A 207 -12.12 -8.31 -13.86
CA GLU A 207 -12.71 -8.64 -15.15
C GLU A 207 -11.78 -9.59 -15.89
N ASN A 208 -12.31 -10.74 -16.31
CA ASN A 208 -11.52 -11.80 -16.94
C ASN A 208 -10.84 -11.27 -18.22
N GLY A 209 -9.51 -11.38 -18.26
CA GLY A 209 -8.69 -10.89 -19.38
C GLY A 209 -8.37 -9.39 -19.35
N VAL A 210 -9.00 -8.60 -18.47
CA VAL A 210 -8.79 -7.14 -18.38
C VAL A 210 -8.10 -6.76 -17.07
N ALA A 211 -8.62 -7.22 -15.94
CA ALA A 211 -8.13 -6.88 -14.61
C ALA A 211 -8.11 -8.12 -13.73
N SER A 212 -6.92 -8.55 -13.31
CA SER A 212 -6.74 -9.67 -12.40
C SER A 212 -5.82 -9.30 -11.24
N ILE A 213 -6.03 -9.94 -10.09
CA ILE A 213 -5.22 -9.74 -8.89
C ILE A 213 -4.78 -11.10 -8.38
N ASN A 214 -3.47 -11.30 -8.33
CA ASN A 214 -2.86 -12.47 -7.72
C ASN A 214 -2.44 -12.13 -6.29
N TYR A 215 -3.00 -12.85 -5.32
CA TYR A 215 -2.65 -12.67 -3.91
C TYR A 215 -2.83 -13.99 -3.16
N PRO A 216 -1.96 -14.37 -2.22
CA PRO A 216 -2.21 -15.52 -1.36
C PRO A 216 -3.45 -15.27 -0.49
N ARG A 217 -4.36 -16.26 -0.39
CA ARG A 217 -5.61 -16.16 0.38
C ARG A 217 -5.34 -15.59 1.78
N VAL A 218 -6.17 -14.63 2.18
CA VAL A 218 -5.97 -13.85 3.41
C VAL A 218 -7.30 -13.57 4.09
N TYR A 219 -7.30 -13.70 5.41
CA TYR A 219 -8.48 -13.53 6.26
C TYR A 219 -8.19 -12.53 7.38
N VAL A 220 -9.17 -11.68 7.68
CA VAL A 220 -9.08 -10.69 8.76
C VAL A 220 -9.75 -11.25 10.01
N LEU A 221 -8.93 -11.60 11.00
CA LEU A 221 -9.36 -12.27 12.23
C LEU A 221 -10.22 -11.38 13.17
N GLY A 222 -10.32 -10.09 12.89
CA GLY A 222 -11.23 -9.20 13.63
C GLY A 222 -12.71 -9.47 13.36
N PHE A 223 -13.05 -10.26 12.35
CA PHE A 223 -14.43 -10.59 11.97
C PHE A 223 -14.68 -12.10 12.15
N PRO A 224 -15.71 -12.51 12.91
CA PRO A 224 -16.02 -13.93 13.13
C PRO A 224 -16.23 -14.71 11.82
N ASP A 225 -16.94 -14.12 10.85
CA ASP A 225 -17.21 -14.77 9.58
C ASP A 225 -15.92 -15.08 8.81
N HIS A 226 -14.95 -14.16 8.81
CA HIS A 226 -13.67 -14.39 8.16
C HIS A 226 -12.83 -15.44 8.88
N TYR A 227 -12.97 -15.54 10.21
CA TYR A 227 -12.32 -16.60 10.96
C TYR A 227 -12.93 -17.97 10.59
N ASN A 228 -14.25 -18.08 10.46
CA ASN A 228 -14.90 -19.31 10.01
C ASN A 228 -14.45 -19.70 8.60
N MET A 229 -14.42 -18.75 7.66
CA MET A 229 -13.89 -18.99 6.31
C MET A 229 -12.43 -19.47 6.32
N PHE A 230 -11.60 -18.93 7.23
CA PHE A 230 -10.24 -19.40 7.42
C PHE A 230 -10.20 -20.85 7.93
N VAL A 231 -11.06 -21.21 8.88
CA VAL A 231 -11.12 -22.58 9.42
C VAL A 231 -11.52 -23.58 8.33
N ASP A 232 -12.50 -23.24 7.50
CA ASP A 232 -12.94 -24.09 6.38
C ASP A 232 -11.82 -24.24 5.33
N ASP A 233 -11.16 -23.15 4.96
CA ASP A 233 -10.01 -23.18 4.06
C ASP A 233 -8.86 -24.01 4.64
N PHE A 234 -8.57 -23.85 5.92
CA PHE A 234 -7.55 -24.63 6.62
C PHE A 234 -7.86 -26.13 6.56
N ARG A 235 -9.11 -26.52 6.81
CA ARG A 235 -9.59 -27.91 6.78
C ARG A 235 -9.44 -28.54 5.40
N ILE A 236 -9.94 -27.88 4.35
CA ILE A 236 -9.82 -28.40 2.98
C ILE A 236 -8.37 -28.41 2.50
N THR A 237 -7.58 -27.40 2.88
CA THR A 237 -6.13 -27.37 2.57
C THR A 237 -5.40 -28.54 3.23
N ALA A 238 -5.76 -28.93 4.45
CA ALA A 238 -5.21 -30.12 5.11
C ALA A 238 -5.61 -31.41 4.37
N CYS A 239 -6.87 -31.55 3.94
CA CYS A 239 -7.30 -32.69 3.11
C CYS A 239 -6.47 -32.80 1.84
N MET A 240 -6.33 -31.72 1.08
CA MET A 240 -5.49 -31.74 -0.12
C MET A 240 -4.02 -32.04 0.18
N GLY A 241 -3.46 -31.46 1.24
CA GLY A 241 -2.08 -31.73 1.66
C GLY A 241 -1.86 -33.21 2.02
N PHE A 242 -2.84 -33.84 2.66
CA PHE A 242 -2.85 -35.26 2.97
C PHE A 242 -2.83 -36.13 1.69
N LEU A 243 -3.73 -35.82 0.75
CA LEU A 243 -3.84 -36.53 -0.53
C LEU A 243 -2.57 -36.37 -1.38
N LYS A 244 -2.02 -35.15 -1.47
CA LYS A 244 -0.76 -34.87 -2.17
C LYS A 244 0.40 -35.65 -1.57
N CYS A 245 0.52 -35.68 -0.24
CA CYS A 245 1.57 -36.44 0.45
C CYS A 245 1.46 -37.95 0.18
N PHE A 246 0.23 -38.49 0.18
CA PHE A 246 0.01 -39.90 -0.18
C PHE A 246 0.45 -40.19 -1.63
N ALA A 247 0.03 -39.35 -2.58
CA ALA A 247 0.38 -39.50 -3.99
C ALA A 247 1.90 -39.39 -4.21
N GLU A 248 2.56 -38.40 -3.61
CA GLU A 248 4.01 -38.21 -3.72
C GLU A 248 4.78 -39.42 -3.16
N ARG A 249 4.40 -39.95 -1.99
CA ARG A 249 5.02 -41.15 -1.43
C ARG A 249 4.87 -42.37 -2.33
N TYR A 250 3.72 -42.52 -2.99
CA TYR A 250 3.51 -43.61 -3.93
C TYR A 250 4.32 -43.44 -5.23
N GLU A 251 4.48 -42.20 -5.70
CA GLU A 251 5.19 -41.87 -6.94
C GLU A 251 6.72 -41.90 -6.77
N THR A 252 7.24 -41.47 -5.62
CA THR A 252 8.68 -41.23 -5.40
C THR A 252 9.31 -42.13 -4.33
N GLY A 253 8.52 -42.67 -3.42
CA GLY A 253 8.99 -43.48 -2.29
C GLY A 253 8.92 -44.98 -2.54
N ASP A 254 9.39 -45.75 -1.56
CA ASP A 254 9.13 -47.18 -1.53
C ASP A 254 7.69 -47.42 -1.06
N LYS A 255 7.01 -48.45 -1.59
CA LYS A 255 5.63 -48.79 -1.20
C LYS A 255 5.51 -49.13 0.28
N TYR A 256 6.62 -49.56 0.89
CA TYR A 256 6.72 -49.83 2.34
C TYR A 256 6.70 -48.54 3.18
N ASP A 257 6.90 -47.35 2.59
CA ASP A 257 6.85 -46.05 3.29
C ASP A 257 5.44 -45.44 3.38
N ILE A 258 4.42 -46.21 2.97
CA ILE A 258 3.02 -45.77 3.00
C ILE A 258 2.29 -46.42 4.16
N LYS A 259 2.40 -47.75 4.32
CA LYS A 259 1.66 -48.50 5.34
C LYS A 259 2.54 -49.52 6.05
N SER A 260 2.20 -49.80 7.31
CA SER A 260 2.86 -50.77 8.15
C SER A 260 1.86 -51.37 9.14
N PRO A 261 2.06 -52.62 9.62
CA PRO A 261 1.31 -53.18 10.74
C PRO A 261 1.32 -52.28 11.99
N ASP A 262 2.43 -51.57 12.23
CA ASP A 262 2.61 -50.63 13.35
C ASP A 262 2.14 -49.19 13.01
N GLY A 263 1.52 -49.01 11.85
CA GLY A 263 0.96 -47.73 11.42
C GLY A 263 -0.11 -47.24 12.39
N LYS A 264 -0.26 -45.91 12.48
CA LYS A 264 -1.18 -45.27 13.44
C LYS A 264 -2.41 -44.65 12.78
N VAL A 265 -2.37 -44.45 11.46
CA VAL A 265 -3.42 -43.72 10.74
C VAL A 265 -4.30 -44.69 9.96
N PRO A 266 -5.61 -44.73 10.22
CA PRO A 266 -6.50 -45.64 9.51
C PRO A 266 -6.75 -45.19 8.07
N TYR A 267 -7.04 -46.13 7.17
CA TYR A 267 -7.42 -45.84 5.78
C TYR A 267 -8.65 -44.92 5.68
N ALA A 268 -9.56 -44.98 6.66
CA ALA A 268 -10.71 -44.08 6.75
C ALA A 268 -10.33 -42.59 6.75
N ALA A 269 -9.13 -42.21 7.22
CA ALA A 269 -8.65 -40.83 7.14
C ALA A 269 -8.37 -40.40 5.69
N LEU A 270 -7.90 -41.32 4.84
CA LEU A 270 -7.71 -41.08 3.40
C LEU A 270 -9.06 -40.92 2.70
N GLN A 271 -10.02 -41.79 3.03
CA GLN A 271 -11.39 -41.69 2.51
C GLN A 271 -12.04 -40.36 2.91
N PHE A 272 -11.94 -39.98 4.18
CA PHE A 272 -12.43 -38.71 4.67
C PHE A 272 -11.85 -37.53 3.87
N ALA A 273 -10.53 -37.49 3.65
CA ALA A 273 -9.91 -36.42 2.87
C ALA A 273 -10.42 -36.37 1.42
N MET A 274 -10.60 -37.53 0.77
CA MET A 274 -11.16 -37.61 -0.57
C MET A 274 -12.60 -37.12 -0.61
N ASP A 275 -13.45 -37.56 0.32
CA ASP A 275 -14.85 -37.17 0.39
C ASP A 275 -14.98 -35.66 0.58
N ARG A 276 -14.21 -35.05 1.49
CA ARG A 276 -14.23 -33.59 1.69
C ARG A 276 -13.76 -32.80 0.48
N CYS A 277 -12.77 -33.30 -0.26
CA CYS A 277 -12.35 -32.69 -1.52
C CYS A 277 -13.44 -32.83 -2.59
N ASN A 278 -14.13 -33.97 -2.66
CA ASN A 278 -15.21 -34.20 -3.60
C ASN A 278 -16.45 -33.36 -3.28
N ASP A 279 -16.79 -33.19 -1.99
CA ASP A 279 -17.84 -32.27 -1.54
C ASP A 279 -17.52 -30.83 -1.98
N TYR A 280 -16.27 -30.38 -1.82
CA TYR A 280 -15.83 -29.08 -2.31
C TYR A 280 -15.99 -28.97 -3.84
N ILE A 281 -15.55 -29.96 -4.61
CA ILE A 281 -15.71 -29.98 -6.06
C ILE A 281 -17.19 -29.93 -6.46
N ALA A 282 -18.05 -30.65 -5.76
CA ALA A 282 -19.49 -30.66 -5.99
C ALA A 282 -20.11 -29.28 -5.73
N ALA A 283 -19.71 -28.60 -4.65
CA ALA A 283 -20.12 -27.23 -4.34
C ALA A 283 -19.70 -26.23 -5.43
N GLN A 284 -18.46 -26.35 -5.93
CA GLN A 284 -17.96 -25.50 -7.04
C GLN A 284 -18.70 -25.76 -8.37
N LYS A 285 -19.37 -26.90 -8.50
CA LYS A 285 -20.24 -27.24 -9.64
C LYS A 285 -21.72 -26.93 -9.36
N HIS A 286 -22.04 -26.29 -8.23
CA HIS A 286 -23.39 -25.95 -7.81
C HIS A 286 -24.32 -27.18 -7.64
N LEU A 287 -23.77 -28.33 -7.26
CA LEU A 287 -24.55 -29.55 -7.02
C LEU A 287 -25.20 -29.58 -5.62
N ASP A 288 -24.97 -28.54 -4.83
CA ASP A 288 -25.50 -28.31 -3.49
C ASP A 288 -26.82 -27.51 -3.47
N LEU A 289 -27.29 -27.05 -4.63
CA LEU A 289 -28.54 -26.28 -4.73
C LEU A 289 -29.77 -27.11 -4.34
N ASP A 290 -29.78 -28.41 -4.68
CA ASP A 290 -30.93 -29.29 -4.47
C ASP A 290 -30.78 -30.20 -3.24
N LYS A 291 -29.56 -30.36 -2.73
CA LYS A 291 -29.23 -31.28 -1.63
C LYS A 291 -28.10 -30.74 -0.78
N ASP A 292 -28.36 -30.63 0.53
CA ASP A 292 -27.32 -30.29 1.48
C ASP A 292 -26.27 -31.38 1.59
N PHE A 293 -25.00 -30.96 1.72
CA PHE A 293 -23.92 -31.88 2.05
C PHE A 293 -24.05 -32.39 3.49
N VAL A 294 -23.44 -33.55 3.74
CA VAL A 294 -23.36 -34.12 5.08
C VAL A 294 -22.62 -33.15 5.98
N ARG A 295 -23.28 -32.74 7.07
CA ARG A 295 -22.66 -31.92 8.11
C ARG A 295 -21.61 -32.74 8.84
N ILE A 296 -20.37 -32.28 8.79
CA ILE A 296 -19.24 -32.85 9.52
C ILE A 296 -19.05 -32.07 10.83
N TRP A 297 -18.93 -32.80 11.93
CA TRP A 297 -18.78 -32.20 13.26
C TRP A 297 -17.32 -31.85 13.57
N ASP A 298 -17.11 -30.92 14.51
CA ASP A 298 -15.76 -30.44 14.84
C ASP A 298 -14.83 -31.55 15.34
N HIS A 299 -15.36 -32.51 16.11
CA HIS A 299 -14.57 -33.65 16.60
C HIS A 299 -14.06 -34.57 15.47
N GLU A 300 -14.82 -34.71 14.38
CA GLU A 300 -14.39 -35.49 13.20
C GLU A 300 -13.25 -34.75 12.48
N TRP A 301 -13.35 -33.42 12.38
CA TRP A 301 -12.28 -32.59 11.84
C TRP A 301 -11.02 -32.63 12.71
N GLU A 302 -11.16 -32.56 14.03
CA GLU A 302 -10.03 -32.66 14.97
C GLU A 302 -9.32 -34.01 14.83
N GLN A 303 -10.09 -35.11 14.76
CA GLN A 303 -9.54 -36.45 14.54
C GLN A 303 -8.81 -36.53 13.19
N PHE A 304 -9.39 -36.00 12.12
CA PHE A 304 -8.74 -35.94 10.81
C PHE A 304 -7.45 -35.12 10.87
N LEU A 305 -7.47 -33.95 11.51
CA LEU A 305 -6.29 -33.09 11.61
C LEU A 305 -5.15 -33.78 12.38
N THR A 306 -5.44 -34.53 13.45
CA THR A 306 -4.44 -35.37 14.13
C THR A 306 -3.79 -36.35 13.15
N ASN A 307 -4.59 -37.08 12.37
CA ASN A 307 -4.08 -38.00 11.34
C ASN A 307 -3.23 -37.29 10.28
N TYR A 308 -3.67 -36.11 9.84
CA TYR A 308 -2.94 -35.27 8.91
C TYR A 308 -1.57 -34.87 9.44
N TYR A 309 -1.47 -34.44 10.71
CA TYR A 309 -0.17 -34.11 11.32
C TYR A 309 0.76 -35.32 11.38
N THR A 310 0.24 -36.47 11.81
CA THR A 310 1.03 -37.69 11.87
C THR A 310 1.59 -38.08 10.50
N ILE A 311 0.80 -38.03 9.43
CA ILE A 311 1.32 -38.33 8.08
C ILE A 311 2.25 -37.21 7.59
N VAL A 312 1.75 -35.99 7.45
CA VAL A 312 2.44 -34.93 6.69
C VAL A 312 3.62 -34.32 7.45
N HIS A 313 3.53 -34.22 8.78
CA HIS A 313 4.54 -33.53 9.60
C HIS A 313 5.47 -34.49 10.35
N GLU A 314 4.97 -35.65 10.78
CA GLU A 314 5.74 -36.61 11.60
C GLU A 314 6.27 -37.81 10.79
N LYS A 315 5.98 -37.88 9.48
CA LYS A 315 6.32 -39.00 8.60
C LYS A 315 5.76 -40.35 9.08
N GLY A 316 4.61 -40.34 9.76
CA GLY A 316 3.90 -41.54 10.17
C GLY A 316 3.37 -42.34 8.98
N LEU A 317 2.88 -43.55 9.29
CA LEU A 317 2.40 -44.53 8.31
C LEU A 317 0.92 -44.87 8.55
N PHE A 318 0.26 -45.30 7.49
CA PHE A 318 -1.07 -45.88 7.58
C PHE A 318 -1.02 -47.27 8.21
N CYS A 319 -2.06 -47.64 8.95
CA CYS A 319 -2.28 -49.03 9.33
C CYS A 319 -2.47 -49.88 8.06
N ASP A 320 -2.28 -51.20 8.16
CA ASP A 320 -2.64 -52.08 7.06
C ASP A 320 -4.13 -52.00 6.72
N PHE A 321 -4.42 -51.93 5.42
CA PHE A 321 -5.77 -51.90 4.88
C PHE A 321 -5.90 -52.81 3.65
N SER A 322 -7.11 -53.28 3.42
CA SER A 322 -7.47 -54.24 2.38
C SER A 322 -7.44 -53.66 0.96
N GLU A 323 -7.76 -52.38 0.81
CA GLU A 323 -7.77 -51.70 -0.49
C GLU A 323 -6.38 -51.78 -1.15
N PRO A 324 -6.27 -52.25 -2.41
CA PRO A 324 -5.00 -52.26 -3.10
C PRO A 324 -4.41 -50.84 -3.22
N LEU A 325 -3.14 -50.68 -2.85
CA LEU A 325 -2.44 -49.38 -2.89
C LEU A 325 -2.56 -48.68 -4.25
N LYS A 326 -2.51 -49.45 -5.34
CA LYS A 326 -2.66 -48.91 -6.71
C LYS A 326 -4.04 -48.30 -6.95
N THR A 327 -5.10 -48.92 -6.44
CA THR A 327 -6.48 -48.43 -6.58
C THR A 327 -6.70 -47.20 -5.71
N ALA A 328 -6.22 -47.24 -4.47
CA ALA A 328 -6.22 -46.07 -3.58
C ALA A 328 -5.50 -44.89 -4.24
N TYR A 329 -4.29 -45.10 -4.75
CA TYR A 329 -3.52 -44.09 -5.48
C TYR A 329 -4.27 -43.55 -6.70
N ALA A 330 -4.87 -44.40 -7.53
CA ALA A 330 -5.63 -43.96 -8.70
C ALA A 330 -6.80 -43.04 -8.32
N THR A 331 -7.51 -43.36 -7.24
CA THR A 331 -8.65 -42.58 -6.72
C THR A 331 -8.18 -41.23 -6.15
N VAL A 332 -7.09 -41.24 -5.37
CA VAL A 332 -6.46 -40.03 -4.84
C VAL A 332 -6.00 -39.11 -5.98
N ARG A 333 -5.31 -39.66 -6.98
CA ARG A 333 -4.80 -38.88 -8.12
C ARG A 333 -5.93 -38.29 -8.95
N SER A 334 -7.04 -39.02 -9.14
CA SER A 334 -8.23 -38.50 -9.81
C SER A 334 -8.83 -37.32 -9.04
N THR A 335 -8.99 -37.46 -7.72
CA THR A 335 -9.52 -36.40 -6.85
C THR A 335 -8.63 -35.15 -6.89
N LEU A 336 -7.30 -35.31 -6.80
CA LEU A 336 -6.34 -34.21 -6.89
C LEU A 336 -6.38 -33.49 -8.25
N LYS A 337 -6.54 -34.24 -9.35
CA LYS A 337 -6.65 -33.68 -10.70
C LYS A 337 -7.89 -32.81 -10.83
N ASP A 338 -9.01 -33.21 -10.24
CA ASP A 338 -10.22 -32.39 -10.25
C ASP A 338 -10.11 -31.20 -9.30
N MET A 339 -9.54 -31.37 -8.10
CA MET A 339 -9.26 -30.26 -7.18
C MET A 339 -8.41 -29.16 -7.84
N GLN A 340 -7.41 -29.53 -8.64
CA GLN A 340 -6.55 -28.57 -9.34
C GLN A 340 -7.33 -27.61 -10.27
N ARG A 341 -8.49 -28.03 -10.78
CA ARG A 341 -9.32 -27.22 -11.69
C ARG A 341 -10.14 -26.16 -10.95
N PHE A 342 -10.53 -26.45 -9.72
CA PHE A 342 -11.47 -25.62 -8.95
C PHE A 342 -10.79 -24.85 -7.80
N TRP A 343 -9.71 -25.38 -7.24
CA TRP A 343 -9.05 -24.77 -6.09
C TRP A 343 -8.16 -23.59 -6.52
N PRO A 344 -8.42 -22.35 -6.04
CA PRO A 344 -7.81 -21.13 -6.61
C PRO A 344 -6.28 -21.05 -6.58
N GLN A 345 -5.62 -21.72 -5.63
CA GLN A 345 -4.16 -21.60 -5.44
C GLN A 345 -3.48 -22.95 -5.21
N TYR A 346 -3.95 -23.97 -5.94
CA TYR A 346 -3.58 -25.37 -5.73
C TYR A 346 -2.06 -25.60 -5.71
N ASN A 347 -1.32 -24.92 -6.59
CA ASN A 347 0.11 -25.12 -6.76
C ASN A 347 0.94 -24.51 -5.62
N ILE A 348 0.50 -23.41 -5.02
CA ILE A 348 1.30 -22.66 -4.03
C ILE A 348 0.95 -23.00 -2.58
N ASP A 349 -0.07 -23.83 -2.36
CA ASP A 349 -0.48 -24.20 -1.00
C ASP A 349 0.47 -25.21 -0.34
N GLY A 350 1.26 -25.92 -1.15
CA GLY A 350 2.08 -27.06 -0.70
C GLY A 350 1.22 -28.18 -0.10
N MET A 351 1.82 -28.93 0.81
CA MET A 351 1.23 -30.03 1.58
C MET A 351 1.14 -29.71 3.07
N LYS A 352 2.05 -28.87 3.58
CA LYS A 352 2.26 -28.64 5.03
C LYS A 352 1.29 -27.63 5.66
N ASN A 353 0.34 -27.11 4.88
CA ASN A 353 -0.71 -26.19 5.33
C ASN A 353 -0.22 -25.05 6.25
N ILE A 354 0.84 -24.38 5.84
CA ILE A 354 1.45 -23.29 6.62
C ILE A 354 0.72 -21.98 6.33
N TRP A 355 0.50 -21.19 7.38
CA TRP A 355 -0.09 -19.86 7.34
C TRP A 355 0.79 -18.84 8.06
N ILE A 356 0.67 -17.57 7.69
CA ILE A 356 1.41 -16.46 8.26
C ILE A 356 0.42 -15.60 9.05
N LEU A 357 0.58 -15.56 10.37
CA LEU A 357 -0.16 -14.71 11.29
C LEU A 357 0.56 -13.38 11.47
N LYS A 358 -0.17 -12.26 11.26
CA LYS A 358 0.44 -10.91 11.19
C LYS A 358 -0.43 -9.88 11.90
N PRO A 359 0.14 -8.94 12.67
CA PRO A 359 -0.62 -7.81 13.19
C PRO A 359 -1.01 -6.87 12.04
N GLY A 360 -2.29 -6.51 11.94
CA GLY A 360 -2.88 -5.79 10.81
C GLY A 360 -2.27 -4.41 10.54
N ASN A 361 -1.94 -3.68 11.62
CA ASN A 361 -1.49 -2.28 11.57
C ASN A 361 0.02 -2.09 11.87
N LYS A 362 0.80 -3.19 11.95
CA LYS A 362 2.26 -3.10 12.17
C LYS A 362 3.00 -3.50 10.89
N CYS A 363 3.84 -2.59 10.37
CA CYS A 363 4.60 -2.80 9.14
C CYS A 363 6.10 -3.11 9.34
N ARG A 364 6.63 -3.01 10.57
CA ARG A 364 8.07 -3.19 10.88
C ARG A 364 8.56 -4.65 10.92
N GLY A 365 7.83 -5.60 10.33
CA GLY A 365 8.14 -7.03 10.41
C GLY A 365 7.98 -7.70 11.79
N ARG A 366 7.66 -6.95 12.85
CA ARG A 366 7.52 -7.50 14.21
C ARG A 366 6.18 -8.21 14.43
N GLY A 367 6.23 -9.35 15.11
CA GLY A 367 5.04 -10.14 15.49
C GLY A 367 4.49 -11.00 14.37
N ILE A 368 5.26 -11.25 13.32
CA ILE A 368 4.92 -12.21 12.26
C ILE A 368 5.25 -13.61 12.75
N GLN A 369 4.30 -14.53 12.63
CA GLN A 369 4.44 -15.91 13.09
C GLN A 369 3.99 -16.86 11.98
N LEU A 370 4.67 -18.00 11.85
CA LEU A 370 4.17 -19.11 11.06
C LEU A 370 3.30 -19.97 11.96
N VAL A 371 2.09 -20.27 11.50
CA VAL A 371 1.14 -21.14 12.21
C VAL A 371 0.84 -22.35 11.33
N LYS A 372 0.81 -23.50 11.98
CA LYS A 372 0.51 -24.80 11.37
C LYS A 372 -0.73 -25.45 11.96
N ASN A 373 -1.29 -24.89 13.03
CA ASN A 373 -2.46 -25.39 13.75
C ASN A 373 -3.49 -24.27 13.92
N VAL A 374 -4.77 -24.61 13.78
CA VAL A 374 -5.88 -23.66 14.01
C VAL A 374 -5.87 -23.13 15.44
N ALA A 375 -5.56 -23.98 16.42
CA ALA A 375 -5.46 -23.62 17.83
C ALA A 375 -4.47 -22.46 18.11
N ASP A 376 -3.42 -22.30 17.29
CA ASP A 376 -2.49 -21.18 17.44
C ASP A 376 -3.10 -19.84 16.99
N VAL A 377 -4.06 -19.89 16.07
CA VAL A 377 -4.83 -18.73 15.62
C VAL A 377 -5.91 -18.36 16.65
N GLU A 378 -6.59 -19.35 17.23
CA GLU A 378 -7.61 -19.17 18.28
C GLU A 378 -7.08 -18.43 19.51
N LYS A 379 -5.85 -18.76 19.94
CA LYS A 379 -5.18 -18.05 21.05
C LYS A 379 -5.12 -16.54 20.81
N VAL A 380 -4.98 -16.11 19.55
CA VAL A 380 -4.88 -14.69 19.19
C VAL A 380 -6.25 -14.04 19.02
N MET A 381 -7.29 -14.81 18.66
CA MET A 381 -8.68 -14.36 18.67
C MET A 381 -9.12 -13.88 20.06
N GLY A 382 -8.69 -14.59 21.11
CA GLY A 382 -8.97 -14.22 22.51
C GLY A 382 -8.39 -12.87 22.94
N LEU A 383 -7.38 -12.36 22.23
CA LEU A 383 -6.68 -11.11 22.59
C LEU A 383 -7.36 -9.85 22.02
N LYS A 384 -8.43 -9.98 21.22
CA LYS A 384 -9.12 -8.86 20.53
C LYS A 384 -8.18 -7.95 19.71
N LEU A 385 -7.06 -8.50 19.25
CA LEU A 385 -6.09 -7.77 18.45
C LEU A 385 -6.43 -7.87 16.96
N LYS A 386 -6.25 -6.78 16.22
CA LYS A 386 -6.42 -6.74 14.76
C LYS A 386 -5.30 -7.54 14.09
N TYR A 387 -5.56 -8.79 13.76
CA TYR A 387 -4.65 -9.68 13.04
C TYR A 387 -5.20 -10.07 11.68
N VAL A 388 -4.29 -10.43 10.79
CA VAL A 388 -4.61 -11.13 9.54
C VAL A 388 -3.86 -12.45 9.50
N VAL A 389 -4.49 -13.47 8.94
CA VAL A 389 -3.87 -14.76 8.64
C VAL A 389 -3.82 -14.91 7.12
N GLN A 390 -2.64 -15.17 6.57
CA GLN A 390 -2.42 -15.29 5.13
C GLN A 390 -1.76 -16.61 4.80
N LYS A 391 -2.22 -17.28 3.74
CA LYS A 391 -1.63 -18.52 3.27
C LYS A 391 -0.15 -18.33 2.94
N TYR A 392 0.70 -19.20 3.48
CA TYR A 392 2.12 -19.24 3.10
C TYR A 392 2.25 -19.87 1.71
N ILE A 393 3.06 -19.25 0.85
CA ILE A 393 3.43 -19.78 -0.47
C ILE A 393 4.44 -20.90 -0.23
N GLY A 394 3.96 -22.13 -0.19
CA GLY A 394 4.78 -23.32 -0.09
C GLY A 394 5.14 -23.84 -1.47
N ASN A 395 6.43 -23.98 -1.72
CA ASN A 395 6.92 -24.91 -2.75
C ASN A 395 7.27 -26.19 -2.01
N ASP A 396 6.66 -27.30 -2.38
CA ASP A 396 7.10 -28.62 -1.98
C ASP A 396 7.64 -29.37 -3.20
#